data_AF-A0A7C5MNP2-F1
#
_entry.id   AF-A0A7C5MNP2-F1
#
_cell.length_a   1.000
_cell.length_b   1.000
_cell.length_c   1.000
_cell.angle_alpha   90.00
_cell.angle_beta   90.00
_cell.angle_gamma   90.00
#
_symmetry.space_group_name_H-M   'P 1'
#
loop_
_entity.id
_entity.type
_entity.pdbx_description
1 polymer ?
#
loop_
_entity_poly.entity_id
_entity_poly.type
_entity_poly.pdbx_seq_one_letter_code
_entity_poly.pdbx_strand_id
1 'polypeptide(L)'
;MVIDHEVASQIFGDDLNVYVVYYADRKTLMIAPASDEIFKKLHKAAQHILKDRNLKGDKTIALHEILIDNQLDETDRNLAYELQAELGILNVKL
;
A
#
# COMPACT_ATOMS: atom_id res chain seq x y z
N MET A 1 2.45 8.16 -0.45
CA MET A 1 1.55 7.84 -1.58
C MET A 1 0.12 8.22 -1.22
N VAL A 2 -0.64 8.71 -2.19
CA VAL A 2 -2.06 9.05 -2.06
C VAL A 2 -2.86 7.98 -2.79
N ILE A 3 -3.99 7.57 -2.20
CA ILE A 3 -4.97 6.65 -2.80
C ILE A 3 -6.32 7.37 -2.80
N ASP A 4 -6.97 7.42 -3.96
CA ASP A 4 -8.28 8.03 -4.12
C ASP A 4 -9.34 7.22 -3.37
N HIS A 5 -10.37 7.93 -2.86
CA HIS A 5 -11.45 7.34 -2.08
C HIS A 5 -12.10 6.10 -2.70
N GLU A 6 -12.33 6.08 -4.02
CA GLU A 6 -12.95 4.94 -4.71
C GLU A 6 -12.14 3.65 -4.53
N VAL A 7 -10.83 3.74 -4.77
CA VAL A 7 -9.89 2.61 -4.60
C VAL A 7 -9.73 2.27 -3.12
N ALA A 8 -9.62 3.30 -2.26
CA ALA A 8 -9.43 3.10 -0.84
C ALA A 8 -10.61 2.38 -0.18
N SER A 9 -11.84 2.80 -0.50
CA SER A 9 -13.07 2.19 0.04
C SER A 9 -13.28 0.77 -0.47
N GLN A 10 -12.92 0.48 -1.72
CA GLN A 10 -13.05 -0.85 -2.29
C GLN A 10 -12.11 -1.88 -1.65
N ILE A 11 -10.90 -1.48 -1.26
CA ILE A 11 -9.88 -2.42 -0.77
C ILE A 11 -9.77 -2.43 0.75
N PHE A 12 -9.70 -1.25 1.36
CA PHE A 12 -9.33 -1.12 2.76
C PHE A 12 -10.54 -1.00 3.69
N GLY A 13 -11.70 -0.62 3.17
CA GLY A 13 -12.90 -0.41 3.98
C GLY A 13 -12.61 0.50 5.19
N ASP A 14 -12.83 -0.03 6.40
CA ASP A 14 -12.62 0.66 7.67
C ASP A 14 -11.24 0.37 8.31
N ASP A 15 -10.35 -0.36 7.64
CA ASP A 15 -9.03 -0.66 8.18
C ASP A 15 -8.19 0.61 8.39
N LEU A 16 -7.58 0.72 9.58
CA LEU A 16 -6.68 1.80 9.94
C LEU A 16 -5.22 1.51 9.59
N ASN A 17 -4.93 0.27 9.22
CA ASN A 17 -3.59 -0.21 8.90
C ASN A 17 -3.62 -1.06 7.64
N VAL A 18 -2.47 -1.15 6.99
CA VAL A 18 -2.23 -2.00 5.84
C VAL A 18 -0.96 -2.80 6.03
N TYR A 19 -0.89 -3.95 5.38
CA TYR A 19 0.35 -4.67 5.19
C TYR A 19 0.99 -4.26 3.88
N VAL A 20 2.31 -4.00 3.91
CA VAL A 20 3.09 -3.59 2.76
C VAL A 20 4.33 -4.48 2.63
N VAL A 21 4.60 -4.97 1.42
CA VAL A 21 5.80 -5.74 1.11
C VAL A 21 6.38 -5.27 -0.21
N TYR A 22 7.71 -5.15 -0.27
CA TYR A 22 8.42 -4.83 -1.50
C TYR A 22 9.06 -6.08 -2.11
N TYR A 23 8.85 -6.24 -3.42
CA TYR A 23 9.45 -7.29 -4.23
C TYR A 23 10.48 -6.68 -5.18
N ALA A 24 11.77 -6.80 -4.81
CA ALA A 24 12.88 -6.21 -5.56
C ALA A 24 13.05 -6.80 -6.97
N ASP A 25 12.74 -8.10 -7.14
CA ASP A 25 12.76 -8.80 -8.44
C ASP A 25 11.76 -8.19 -9.43
N ARG A 26 10.62 -7.70 -8.94
CA ARG A 26 9.53 -7.13 -9.74
C ARG A 26 9.45 -5.61 -9.66
N LYS A 27 10.28 -4.98 -8.82
CA LYS A 27 10.21 -3.56 -8.45
C LYS A 27 8.78 -3.11 -8.11
N THR A 28 8.10 -3.91 -7.29
CA THR A 28 6.68 -3.72 -6.99
C THR A 28 6.45 -3.77 -5.50
N LEU A 29 5.73 -2.78 -4.97
CA LEU A 29 5.12 -2.87 -3.65
C LEU A 29 3.75 -3.51 -3.77
N MET A 30 3.47 -4.48 -2.90
CA MET A 30 2.13 -5.03 -2.72
C MET A 30 1.57 -4.49 -1.41
N ILE A 31 0.33 -4.03 -1.44
CA ILE A 31 -0.36 -3.45 -0.30
C ILE A 31 -1.70 -4.18 -0.15
N ALA A 32 -2.00 -4.63 1.06
CA ALA A 32 -3.25 -5.30 1.41
C ALA A 32 -3.80 -4.75 2.73
N PRO A 33 -5.13 -4.82 2.97
CA PRO A 33 -5.72 -4.42 4.25
C PRO A 33 -5.14 -5.25 5.41
N ALA A 34 -5.07 -4.65 6.61
CA ALA A 34 -4.61 -5.37 7.79
C ALA A 34 -5.55 -6.53 8.20
N SER A 35 -6.81 -6.50 7.76
CA SER A 35 -7.76 -7.60 7.91
C SER A 35 -7.42 -8.84 7.04
N ASP A 36 -6.52 -8.72 6.05
CA ASP A 36 -6.05 -9.86 5.26
C ASP A 36 -4.96 -10.67 6.00
N GLU A 37 -5.45 -11.59 6.84
CA GLU A 37 -4.60 -12.53 7.60
C GLU A 37 -3.84 -13.53 6.71
N ILE A 38 -4.29 -13.77 5.47
CA ILE A 38 -3.60 -14.66 4.54
C ILE A 38 -2.36 -13.94 3.99
N PHE A 39 -2.52 -12.70 3.56
CA PHE A 39 -1.42 -11.87 3.07
C PHE A 39 -0.30 -11.78 4.11
N LYS A 40 -0.64 -11.49 5.36
CA LYS A 40 0.31 -11.45 6.48
C LYS A 40 1.12 -12.74 6.67
N LYS A 41 0.50 -13.90 6.45
CA LYS A 41 1.14 -15.20 6.62
C LYS A 41 2.04 -15.57 5.45
N LEU A 42 1.65 -15.18 4.23
CA LEU A 42 2.39 -15.50 3.00
C LEU A 42 3.57 -14.55 2.77
N HIS A 43 3.44 -13.30 3.20
CA HIS A 43 4.39 -12.24 2.93
C HIS A 43 5.09 -11.79 4.21
N LYS A 44 6.40 -11.54 4.15
CA LYS A 44 7.13 -10.83 5.23
C LYS A 44 6.82 -9.33 5.16
N ALA A 45 5.55 -8.99 5.35
CA ALA A 45 5.05 -7.64 5.20
C ALA A 45 5.27 -6.80 6.48
N ALA A 46 5.55 -5.52 6.29
CA ALA A 46 5.55 -4.52 7.34
C ALA A 46 4.13 -3.92 7.48
N GLN A 47 3.74 -3.58 8.70
CA GLN A 47 2.46 -2.91 8.95
C GLN A 47 2.65 -1.40 8.89
N HIS A 48 1.82 -0.72 8.10
CA HIS A 48 1.83 0.73 7.98
C HIS A 48 0.45 1.32 8.33
N ILE A 49 0.44 2.54 8.86
CA ILE A 49 -0.80 3.27 9.13
C ILE A 49 -1.40 3.74 7.80
N LEU A 50 -2.70 3.48 7.63
CA LEU A 50 -3.52 4.02 6.55
C LEU A 50 -4.18 5.31 7.04
N LYS A 51 -3.59 6.46 6.71
CA LYS A 51 -4.04 7.76 7.24
C LYS A 51 -5.13 8.35 6.36
N ASP A 52 -6.17 8.87 6.99
CA ASP A 52 -7.13 9.76 6.33
C ASP A 52 -6.43 11.02 5.83
N ARG A 53 -6.63 11.32 4.55
CA ARG A 53 -6.09 12.54 3.94
C ARG A 53 -7.09 13.68 4.01
N ASN A 54 -8.37 13.39 3.78
CA ASN A 54 -9.42 14.39 3.70
C ASN A 54 -10.80 13.80 4.03
N LEU A 55 -11.81 14.66 4.11
CA LEU A 55 -13.20 14.28 4.40
C LEU A 55 -13.89 13.53 3.24
N LYS A 56 -13.27 13.44 2.06
CA LYS A 56 -13.80 12.65 0.94
C LYS A 56 -13.48 11.16 1.08
N GLY A 57 -12.56 10.81 1.98
CA GLY A 57 -12.14 9.43 2.20
C GLY A 57 -10.91 9.01 1.41
N ASP A 58 -10.16 9.96 0.84
CA ASP A 58 -8.83 9.66 0.28
C ASP A 58 -7.90 9.23 1.41
N LYS A 59 -7.04 8.26 1.13
CA LYS A 59 -6.09 7.72 2.10
C LYS A 59 -4.64 8.01 1.69
N THR A 60 -3.75 7.98 2.67
CA THR A 60 -2.31 8.09 2.45
C THR A 60 -1.55 7.02 3.21
N ILE A 61 -0.50 6.52 2.57
CA ILE A 61 0.45 5.58 3.15
C ILE A 61 1.84 6.22 3.07
N ALA A 62 2.55 6.22 4.21
CA ALA A 62 3.94 6.63 4.28
C ALA A 62 4.83 5.48 3.78
N LEU A 63 5.56 5.70 2.69
CA LEU A 63 6.44 4.70 2.08
C LEU A 63 7.93 4.95 2.37
N HIS A 64 8.28 6.05 3.02
CA HIS A 64 9.67 6.50 3.17
C HIS A 64 10.57 5.45 3.83
N GLU A 65 10.10 4.80 4.89
CA GLU A 65 10.82 3.72 5.56
C GLU A 65 11.11 2.55 4.60
N ILE A 66 10.13 2.14 3.80
CA ILE A 66 10.31 1.07 2.82
C ILE A 66 11.31 1.47 1.72
N LEU A 67 11.29 2.73 1.28
CA LEU A 67 12.25 3.22 0.28
C LEU A 67 13.68 3.17 0.84
N ILE A 68 13.89 3.63 2.07
CA ILE A 68 15.19 3.60 2.75
C ILE A 68 15.68 2.15 2.95
N ASP A 69 14.83 1.29 3.52
CA ASP A 69 15.17 -0.10 3.83
C ASP A 69 15.60 -0.89 2.59
N ASN A 70 15.08 -0.50 1.42
CA ASN A 70 15.36 -1.14 0.14
C ASN A 70 16.30 -0.34 -0.76
N GLN A 71 16.91 0.75 -0.25
CA GLN A 71 17.84 1.62 -0.99
C GLN A 71 17.25 2.12 -2.32
N LEU A 72 15.96 2.45 -2.31
CA LEU A 72 15.22 2.94 -3.46
C LEU A 72 15.30 4.46 -3.55
N ASP A 73 15.01 4.98 -4.73
CA ASP A 73 14.94 6.43 -4.98
C ASP A 73 13.84 7.08 -4.13
N GLU A 74 14.26 8.01 -3.27
CA GLU A 74 13.42 8.73 -2.31
C GLU A 74 12.86 10.05 -2.86
N THR A 75 13.17 10.40 -4.12
CA THR A 75 12.68 11.63 -4.72
C THR A 75 11.16 11.64 -4.85
N ASP A 76 10.57 12.84 -4.72
CA ASP A 76 9.14 13.02 -4.87
C ASP A 76 8.71 12.71 -6.32
N ARG A 77 7.75 11.80 -6.46
CA ARG A 77 7.29 11.29 -7.75
C ARG A 77 5.89 10.72 -7.67
N ASN A 78 5.18 10.77 -8.80
CA ASN A 78 3.91 10.09 -8.94
C ASN A 78 4.13 8.59 -9.05
N LEU A 79 3.47 7.83 -8.18
CA LEU A 79 3.52 6.38 -8.19
C LEU A 79 2.28 5.83 -8.88
N ALA A 80 2.48 5.11 -9.98
CA ALA A 80 1.40 4.38 -10.62
C ALA A 80 1.06 3.14 -9.79
N TYR A 81 -0.23 2.89 -9.64
CA TYR A 81 -0.72 1.70 -8.95
C TYR A 81 -1.80 0.98 -9.77
N GLU A 82 -1.89 -0.32 -9.57
CA GLU A 82 -2.85 -1.22 -10.19
C GLU A 82 -3.64 -1.92 -9.09
N LEU A 83 -4.97 -1.91 -9.22
CA LEU A 83 -5.88 -2.61 -8.32
C LEU A 83 -6.17 -4.02 -8.83
N GLN A 84 -5.82 -5.03 -8.04
CA GLN A 84 -6.25 -6.41 -8.24
C GLN A 84 -7.44 -6.71 -7.32
N ALA A 85 -8.64 -6.30 -7.76
CA ALA A 85 -9.86 -6.31 -6.94
C ALA A 85 -10.22 -7.72 -6.42
N GLU A 86 -9.99 -8.76 -7.22
CA GLU A 86 -10.27 -10.16 -6.83
C GLU A 86 -9.44 -10.62 -5.64
N LEU A 87 -8.26 -10.02 -5.43
CA LEU A 87 -7.34 -10.37 -4.35
C LEU A 87 -7.33 -9.33 -3.22
N GLY A 88 -7.98 -8.17 -3.41
CA GLY A 88 -7.90 -7.07 -2.45
C GLY A 88 -6.48 -6.48 -2.32
N ILE A 89 -5.71 -6.50 -3.41
CA ILE A 89 -4.31 -6.06 -3.40
C ILE A 89 -4.12 -4.85 -4.31
N LEU A 90 -3.36 -3.86 -3.81
CA LEU A 90 -2.87 -2.73 -4.58
C LEU A 90 -1.39 -2.93 -4.91
N ASN A 91 -1.05 -2.97 -6.20
CA ASN A 91 0.32 -3.09 -6.67
C ASN A 91 0.85 -1.72 -7.09
N VAL A 92 1.98 -1.29 -6.54
CA VAL A 92 2.60 0.00 -6.85
C VAL A 92 3.97 -0.24 -7.49
N LYS A 93 4.22 0.37 -8.65
CA LYS A 93 5.52 0.26 -9.33
C LYS A 93 6.50 1.30 -8.77
N LEU A 94 7.72 0.87 -8.45
CA LEU A 94 8.80 1.71 -7.92
C LEU A 94 10.04 1.76 -8.82
#